data_AF-A0A953RTQ0-F1
#
_entry.id   AF-A0A953RTQ0-F1
#
_cell.length_a   1.000
_cell.length_b   1.000
_cell.length_c   1.000
_cell.angle_alpha   90.00
_cell.angle_beta   90.00
_cell.angle_gamma   90.00
#
_symmetry.space_group_name_H-M   'P 1'
#
loop_
_entity.id
_entity.type
_entity.pdbx_description
1 polymer ?
#
loop_
_entity_poly.entity_id
_entity_poly.type
_entity_poly.pdbx_seq_one_letter_code
_entity_poly.pdbx_strand_id
1 'polypeptide(L)'
;MFARRIRVEYEQNGRRLPCPLKWLDSFSMRNFTNASVFDNTLPVGDGVMEIGTHVPINELKVAMEDWFRKKSYLAKEGELIVSTSNPPPA
;
A
#
# COMPACT_ATOMS: atom_id res chain seq x y z
N MET A 1 4.83 10.60 14.32
CA MET A 1 6.17 10.20 13.82
C MET A 1 5.97 9.08 12.82
N PHE A 2 6.36 9.29 11.56
CA PHE A 2 6.41 8.24 10.53
C PHE A 2 7.66 7.39 10.78
N ALA A 3 7.54 6.06 10.77
CA ALA A 3 8.57 5.20 11.37
C ALA A 3 8.94 3.97 10.54
N ARG A 4 8.09 3.54 9.60
CA ARG A 4 8.31 2.29 8.86
C ARG A 4 8.13 2.53 7.36
N ARG A 5 9.12 2.11 6.57
CA ARG A 5 8.98 2.02 5.12
C ARG A 5 8.44 0.66 4.74
N ILE A 6 7.46 0.66 3.85
CA ILE A 6 6.88 -0.53 3.25
C ILE A 6 7.02 -0.44 1.73
N ARG A 7 7.15 -1.61 1.11
CA ARG A 7 7.00 -1.79 -0.31
C ARG A 7 5.60 -2.27 -0.62
N VAL A 8 4.99 -1.65 -1.63
CA VAL A 8 3.67 -1.97 -2.13
C VAL A 8 3.80 -2.35 -3.59
N GLU A 9 3.64 -3.63 -3.86
CA GLU A 9 3.71 -4.21 -5.19
C GLU A 9 2.34 -4.82 -5.51
N TYR A 10 2.05 -4.99 -6.79
CA TYR A 10 0.85 -5.66 -7.23
C TYR A 10 1.20 -6.70 -8.27
N GLU A 11 0.49 -7.81 -8.26
CA GLU A 11 0.62 -8.81 -9.30
C GLU A 11 -0.30 -8.49 -10.47
N GLN A 12 0.27 -8.47 -11.67
CA GLN A 12 -0.45 -8.29 -12.91
C GLN A 12 0.14 -9.23 -13.95
N ASN A 13 -0.69 -10.13 -14.49
CA ASN A 13 -0.27 -11.12 -15.51
C ASN A 13 0.96 -11.94 -15.07
N GLY A 14 1.01 -12.37 -13.80
CA GLY A 14 2.13 -13.14 -13.25
C GLY A 14 3.44 -12.33 -13.06
N ARG A 15 3.38 -10.99 -13.17
CA ARG A 15 4.50 -10.10 -12.89
C ARG A 15 4.19 -9.24 -11.68
N ARG A 16 5.16 -9.14 -10.76
CA ARG A 16 5.10 -8.21 -9.64
C ARG A 16 5.60 -6.85 -10.12
N LEU A 17 4.73 -5.85 -10.02
CA LEU A 17 5.02 -4.49 -10.43
C LEU A 17 4.92 -3.56 -9.23
N PRO A 18 5.81 -2.56 -9.09
CA PRO A 18 5.69 -1.55 -8.06
C PRO A 18 4.44 -0.71 -8.30
N CYS A 19 3.64 -0.49 -7.24
CA CYS A 19 2.44 0.34 -7.35
C CYS A 19 2.83 1.79 -7.69
N PRO A 20 2.34 2.38 -8.79
CA PRO A 20 2.75 3.71 -9.18
C PRO A 20 2.38 4.74 -8.12
N LEU A 21 3.24 5.76 -7.94
CA LEU A 21 3.08 6.78 -6.91
C LEU A 21 1.67 7.41 -6.93
N LYS A 22 1.13 7.65 -8.12
CA LYS A 22 -0.22 8.21 -8.31
C LYS A 22 -1.35 7.37 -7.68
N TRP A 23 -1.21 6.05 -7.61
CA TRP A 23 -2.20 5.17 -6.98
C TRP A 23 -2.12 5.27 -5.47
N LEU A 24 -0.89 5.30 -4.93
CA LEU A 24 -0.63 5.48 -3.50
C LEU A 24 -1.07 6.87 -3.03
N ASP A 25 -0.79 7.90 -3.83
CA ASP A 25 -1.27 9.27 -3.62
C ASP A 25 -2.80 9.30 -3.61
N SER A 26 -3.45 8.71 -4.62
CA SER A 26 -4.93 8.63 -4.68
C SER A 26 -5.56 7.87 -3.50
N PHE A 27 -4.87 6.86 -2.95
CA PHE A 27 -5.29 6.14 -1.75
C PHE A 27 -5.15 7.03 -0.50
N SER A 28 -4.04 7.78 -0.40
CA SER A 28 -3.76 8.69 0.72
C SER A 28 -4.64 9.94 0.69
N MET A 29 -5.14 10.34 -0.49
CA MET A 29 -5.72 11.68 -0.69
C MET A 29 -7.12 11.93 -0.12
N ARG A 30 -7.97 10.96 0.28
CA ARG A 30 -9.24 11.25 1.02
C ARG A 30 -10.11 10.04 1.43
N ASN A 31 -10.47 10.03 2.71
CA ASN A 31 -11.84 9.90 3.27
C ASN A 31 -12.67 8.61 3.07
N PHE A 32 -12.08 7.43 2.86
CA PHE A 32 -12.91 6.21 2.71
C PHE A 32 -12.71 5.13 3.77
N THR A 33 -11.52 4.97 4.34
CA THR A 33 -11.29 3.87 5.28
C THR A 33 -11.98 4.04 6.63
N ASN A 34 -12.60 5.20 6.93
CA ASN A 34 -13.16 5.56 8.25
C ASN A 34 -12.17 5.35 9.42
N ALA A 35 -10.90 5.08 9.10
CA ALA A 35 -9.89 4.65 10.02
C ALA A 35 -8.78 5.67 9.92
N SER A 36 -8.81 6.63 10.84
CA SER A 36 -7.81 7.70 10.98
C SER A 36 -6.38 7.17 11.16
N VAL A 37 -6.23 5.87 11.41
CA VAL A 37 -4.93 5.19 11.44
C VAL A 37 -4.19 5.29 10.10
N PHE A 38 -4.88 5.21 8.96
CA PHE A 38 -4.25 5.25 7.64
C PHE A 38 -3.91 6.66 7.17
N ASP A 39 -4.36 7.70 7.88
CA ASP A 39 -3.92 9.09 7.67
C ASP A 39 -2.41 9.24 7.87
N ASN A 40 -1.83 8.39 8.73
CA ASN A 40 -0.39 8.32 8.95
C ASN A 40 0.33 7.48 7.89
N THR A 41 -0.11 7.53 6.63
CA THR A 41 0.58 6.92 5.49
C THR A 41 1.00 8.01 4.50
N LEU A 42 2.25 7.95 4.05
CA LEU A 42 2.86 8.93 3.17
C LEU A 42 3.56 8.22 2.01
N PRO A 43 3.09 8.36 0.77
CA PRO A 43 3.74 7.75 -0.36
C PRO A 43 5.01 8.53 -0.73
N VAL A 44 6.14 7.84 -0.83
CA VAL A 44 7.46 8.45 -1.05
C VAL A 44 8.01 8.18 -2.45
N GLY A 45 7.51 7.16 -3.13
CA GLY A 45 7.90 6.82 -4.49
C GLY A 45 7.10 5.65 -5.06
N ASP A 46 7.41 5.25 -6.28
CA ASP A 46 6.76 4.10 -6.93
C ASP A 46 7.01 2.80 -6.13
N GLY A 47 5.92 2.23 -5.64
CA GLY A 47 5.91 1.03 -4.83
C GLY A 47 6.52 1.20 -3.45
N VAL A 48 6.73 2.44 -2.97
CA VAL A 48 7.31 2.71 -1.65
C VAL A 48 6.43 3.70 -0.89
N MET A 49 6.04 3.30 0.32
CA MET A 49 5.22 4.12 1.21
C MET A 49 5.79 4.12 2.62
N GLU A 50 5.72 5.25 3.30
CA GLU A 50 6.04 5.39 4.72
C GLU A 50 4.76 5.34 5.53
N ILE A 51 4.78 4.63 6.65
CA ILE A 51 3.64 4.48 7.54
C ILE A 51 4.03 4.77 8.99
N GLY A 52 3.06 5.22 9.78
CA GLY A 52 3.19 5.37 11.22
C GLY A 52 3.36 4.01 11.92
N THR A 53 3.98 4.02 13.10
CA THR A 53 4.15 2.81 13.95
C THR A 53 2.82 2.13 14.31
N HIS A 54 1.74 2.91 14.39
CA HIS A 54 0.40 2.44 14.75
C HIS A 54 -0.37 1.85 13.57
N VAL A 55 0.17 1.91 12.35
CA VAL A 55 -0.51 1.43 11.14
C VAL A 55 -0.35 -0.09 11.03
N PRO A 56 -1.44 -0.87 11.12
CA PRO A 56 -1.39 -2.31 10.96
C PRO A 56 -1.24 -2.68 9.46
N ILE A 57 -0.12 -3.32 9.12
CA ILE A 57 0.21 -3.74 7.73
C ILE A 57 -0.87 -4.64 7.13
N ASN A 58 -1.38 -5.58 7.91
CA ASN A 58 -2.39 -6.53 7.43
C ASN A 58 -3.68 -5.82 7.03
N GLU A 59 -4.19 -4.92 7.86
CA GLU A 59 -5.40 -4.15 7.52
C GLU A 59 -5.14 -3.16 6.40
N LEU A 60 -3.96 -2.52 6.39
CA LEU A 60 -3.55 -1.64 5.30
C LEU A 60 -3.55 -2.39 3.95
N LYS A 61 -2.96 -3.59 3.89
CA LYS A 61 -2.97 -4.46 2.70
C LYS A 61 -4.39 -4.69 2.22
N VAL A 62 -5.28 -5.15 3.11
CA VAL A 62 -6.68 -5.46 2.76
C VAL A 62 -7.42 -4.22 2.28
N ALA A 63 -7.27 -3.09 2.97
CA ALA A 63 -7.92 -1.83 2.60
C ALA A 63 -7.42 -1.29 1.25
N MET A 64 -6.10 -1.35 1.00
CA MET A 64 -5.51 -0.95 -0.27
C MET A 64 -5.97 -1.87 -1.40
N GLU A 65 -6.01 -3.18 -1.18
CA GLU A 65 -6.46 -4.15 -2.18
C GLU A 65 -7.93 -3.92 -2.57
N ASP A 66 -8.83 -3.73 -1.60
CA ASP A 66 -10.23 -3.38 -1.85
C ASP A 66 -10.37 -2.06 -2.62
N TRP A 67 -9.59 -1.05 -2.24
CA TRP A 67 -9.57 0.24 -2.94
C TRP A 67 -9.11 0.10 -4.40
N PHE A 68 -8.03 -0.65 -4.62
CA PHE A 68 -7.46 -0.81 -5.96
C PHE A 68 -8.41 -1.61 -6.85
N ARG A 69 -9.11 -2.60 -6.29
CA ARG A 69 -10.19 -3.32 -6.99
C ARG A 69 -11.36 -2.41 -7.32
N LYS A 70 -11.81 -1.55 -6.39
CA LYS A 70 -12.87 -0.55 -6.63
C LYS A 70 -12.50 0.44 -7.72
N LYS A 71 -11.24 0.87 -7.77
CA LYS A 71 -10.71 1.76 -8.80
C LYS A 71 -10.33 1.04 -10.11
N SER A 72 -10.49 -0.28 -10.19
CA SER A 72 -10.04 -1.13 -11.30
C SER A 72 -8.54 -0.96 -11.63
N TYR A 73 -7.72 -0.64 -10.63
CA TYR A 73 -6.26 -0.59 -10.72
C TYR A 73 -5.66 -2.00 -10.65
N LEU A 74 -6.20 -2.83 -9.76
CA LEU A 74 -5.80 -4.23 -9.62
C LEU A 74 -6.70 -5.12 -10.47
N ALA A 75 -6.11 -6.07 -11.18
CA ALA A 75 -6.87 -7.09 -11.90
C ALA A 75 -7.67 -7.97 -10.93
N LYS A 76 -8.77 -8.59 -11.39
CA LYS A 76 -9.56 -9.52 -10.56
C LYS A 76 -8.71 -10.65 -9.96
N GLU A 77 -7.73 -11.11 -10.72
CA GLU A 77 -6.78 -12.17 -10.35
C GLU A 77 -5.48 -11.62 -9.75
N GLY A 78 -5.31 -10.29 -9.75
CA GLY A 78 -4.16 -9.64 -9.15
C GLY A 78 -4.28 -9.64 -7.63
N GLU A 79 -3.13 -9.84 -6.97
CA GLU A 79 -2.98 -9.69 -5.53
C GLU A 79 -2.11 -8.46 -5.22
N LEU A 80 -2.43 -7.75 -4.14
CA LEU A 80 -1.57 -6.71 -3.61
C LEU A 80 -0.53 -7.34 -2.68
N ILE A 81 0.74 -6.99 -2.81
CA ILE A 81 1.82 -7.45 -1.94
C ILE A 81 2.33 -6.25 -1.16
N VAL A 82 2.15 -6.30 0.15
CA VAL A 82 2.71 -5.28 1.06
C VAL A 82 3.77 -5.96 1.92
N SER A 83 5.00 -5.47 1.82
CA SER A 83 6.12 -6.00 2.60
C SER A 83 6.82 -4.85 3.31
N THR A 84 7.10 -5.02 4.61
CA THR A 84 7.95 -4.05 5.31
C THR A 84 9.34 -4.12 4.70
N SER A 85 9.91 -2.97 4.32
CA SER A 85 11.29 -2.87 3.85
C SER A 85 12.26 -3.02 5.02
N ASN A 86 12.22 -4.16 5.69
CA ASN A 86 13.29 -4.60 6.58
C ASN A 86 14.18 -5.55 5.76
N PRO A 87 15.50 -5.33 5.67
CA PRO A 87 16.34 -6.40 5.16
C PRO A 87 16.13 -7.64 6.06
N PRO A 88 16.02 -8.86 5.51
CA PRO A 88 15.98 -10.05 6.34
C PRO A 88 17.23 -10.03 7.25
N PRO A 89 17.09 -10.30 8.56
CA PRO A 89 18.27 -10.53 9.39
C PRO A 89 18.99 -11.75 8.81
N ALA A 90 20.26 -11.56 8.42
CA ALA A 90 21.17 -12.62 8.04
C ALA A 90 21.59 -13.45 9.27
#